data_AF-A0A0L0BNE3-F1
#
_entry.id   AF-A0A0L0BNE3-F1
#
_cell.length_a   1.000
_cell.length_b   1.000
_cell.length_c   1.000
_cell.angle_alpha   90.00
_cell.angle_beta   90.00
_cell.angle_gamma   90.00
#
_symmetry.space_group_name_H-M   'P 1'
#
loop_
_entity.id
_entity.type
_entity.pdbx_description
1 polymer ?
#
loop_
_entity_poly.entity_id
_entity_poly.type
_entity_poly.pdbx_seq_one_letter_code
_entity_poly.pdbx_strand_id
1 'polypeptide(L)'
;MCYKTTTAHIDCKEDNIKNVSLLMIHCRGLCEQDYWGRTPLHLAIIYKSQATLKIFQNALQKEISPQNLKNNNNINKNLKFIKNLKKLFKIYDHDGDTILHKAVKYNLTKIVEFLLKFCKKFNINVNNYEVLGSGDSILHLAIVENLLKMTKIIIEINPSLRYVRNYAGNLPQDAKNLSMEMQMLFLESGEAK
;
A
#
# COMPACT_ATOMS: atom_id res chain seq x y z
N MET A 1 18.33 -13.07 -13.06
CA MET A 1 17.45 -12.03 -13.65
C MET A 1 18.20 -10.71 -13.56
N CYS A 2 18.43 -10.02 -14.67
CA CYS A 2 19.08 -8.70 -14.63
C CYS A 2 18.09 -7.67 -14.08
N TYR A 3 18.30 -7.23 -12.84
CA TYR A 3 17.57 -6.11 -12.24
C TYR A 3 17.94 -4.83 -13.00
N LYS A 4 17.13 -4.46 -13.98
CA LYS A 4 17.31 -3.24 -14.76
C LYS A 4 16.26 -2.25 -14.28
N THR A 5 16.69 -1.08 -13.85
CA THR A 5 15.78 0.07 -13.68
C THR A 5 15.07 0.29 -15.02
N THR A 6 13.79 -0.07 -15.08
CA THR A 6 13.01 0.03 -16.31
C THR A 6 12.51 1.45 -16.53
N THR A 7 12.07 1.78 -17.74
CA THR A 7 11.48 3.10 -18.04
C THR A 7 10.34 3.44 -17.09
N ALA A 8 9.53 2.44 -16.71
CA ALA A 8 8.46 2.60 -15.74
C ALA A 8 8.92 3.14 -14.38
N HIS A 9 10.09 2.72 -13.89
CA HIS A 9 10.68 3.22 -12.65
C HIS A 9 11.03 4.70 -12.75
N ILE A 10 11.68 5.09 -13.85
CA ILE A 10 12.08 6.47 -14.11
C ILE A 10 10.83 7.35 -14.29
N ASP A 11 9.86 6.90 -15.08
CA ASP A 11 8.63 7.65 -15.32
C ASP A 11 7.83 7.91 -14.04
N CYS A 12 7.75 6.92 -13.15
CA CYS A 12 7.07 7.07 -11.86
C CYS A 12 7.85 7.94 -10.88
N LYS A 13 9.18 7.89 -10.91
CA LYS A 13 10.06 8.75 -10.10
C LYS A 13 9.93 10.22 -10.52
N GLU A 14 10.11 10.51 -11.82
CA GLU A 14 10.19 11.86 -12.39
C GLU A 14 8.82 12.49 -12.67
N ASP A 15 7.73 11.85 -12.22
CA ASP A 15 6.35 12.30 -12.40
C ASP A 15 5.93 12.49 -13.87
N ASN A 16 6.40 11.60 -14.76
CA ASN A 16 6.11 11.67 -16.18
C ASN A 16 4.68 11.17 -16.49
N ILE A 17 3.71 12.05 -16.27
CA ILE A 17 2.26 11.82 -16.36
C ILE A 17 1.86 11.08 -17.65
N LYS A 18 2.43 11.47 -18.80
CA LYS A 18 2.11 10.88 -20.11
C LYS A 18 2.51 9.41 -20.18
N ASN A 19 3.73 9.10 -19.78
CA ASN A 19 4.24 7.74 -19.79
C ASN A 19 3.58 6.88 -18.71
N VAL A 20 3.36 7.42 -17.51
CA VAL A 20 2.63 6.72 -16.44
C VAL A 20 1.21 6.38 -16.87
N SER A 21 0.51 7.28 -17.55
CA SER A 21 -0.83 7.01 -18.08
C SER A 21 -0.83 5.85 -19.09
N LEU A 22 0.17 5.80 -19.98
CA LEU A 22 0.34 4.69 -20.92
C LEU A 22 0.66 3.37 -20.21
N LEU A 23 1.52 3.40 -19.19
CA LEU A 23 1.86 2.23 -18.36
C LEU A 23 0.61 1.64 -17.70
N MET A 24 -0.29 2.48 -17.18
CA MET A 24 -1.54 2.05 -16.55
C MET A 24 -2.51 1.42 -17.55
N ILE A 25 -2.58 1.89 -18.80
CA ILE A 25 -3.46 1.33 -19.84
C ILE A 25 -3.00 -0.06 -20.28
N HIS A 26 -1.69 -0.29 -20.34
CA HIS A 26 -1.10 -1.52 -20.84
C HIS A 26 -0.70 -2.50 -19.74
N CYS A 27 -0.73 -2.08 -18.47
CA CYS A 27 -0.40 -2.88 -17.28
C CYS A 27 0.99 -3.52 -17.35
N ARG A 28 1.94 -2.89 -18.06
CA ARG A 28 3.30 -3.40 -18.28
C ARG A 28 4.25 -2.84 -17.22
N GLY A 29 5.15 -3.69 -16.72
CA GLY A 29 6.26 -3.28 -15.85
C GLY A 29 5.89 -2.83 -14.43
N LEU A 30 4.60 -2.69 -14.08
CA LEU A 30 4.18 -2.24 -12.74
C LEU A 30 4.65 -3.16 -11.61
N CYS A 31 4.85 -4.45 -11.90
CA CYS A 31 5.32 -5.47 -10.96
C CYS A 31 6.82 -5.79 -11.13
N GLU A 32 7.54 -5.10 -12.01
CA GLU A 32 8.99 -5.27 -12.12
C GLU A 32 9.67 -4.63 -10.92
N GLN A 33 10.80 -5.20 -10.51
CA GLN A 33 11.60 -4.71 -9.41
C GLN A 33 12.92 -4.15 -9.96
N ASP A 34 13.31 -2.98 -9.49
CA ASP A 34 14.64 -2.41 -9.76
C ASP A 34 15.74 -3.14 -8.96
N TYR A 35 16.97 -2.59 -8.99
CA TYR A 35 18.11 -3.14 -8.26
C TYR A 35 17.90 -3.23 -6.74
N TRP A 36 16.96 -2.48 -6.18
CA TRP A 36 16.65 -2.46 -4.76
C TRP A 36 15.39 -3.25 -4.41
N GLY A 37 14.87 -4.04 -5.35
CA GLY A 37 13.61 -4.76 -5.14
C GLY A 37 12.36 -3.87 -5.24
N ARG A 38 12.52 -2.59 -5.60
CA ARG A 38 11.41 -1.63 -5.57
C ARG A 38 10.64 -1.69 -6.88
N THR A 39 9.33 -1.62 -6.80
CA THR A 39 8.47 -1.45 -7.99
C THR A 39 8.37 0.03 -8.39
N PRO A 40 7.86 0.36 -9.60
CA PRO A 40 7.63 1.75 -9.98
C PRO A 40 6.76 2.53 -8.98
N LEU A 41 5.77 1.86 -8.35
CA LEU A 41 4.92 2.50 -7.34
C LEU A 41 5.67 2.74 -6.00
N HIS A 42 6.65 1.92 -5.64
CA HIS A 42 7.54 2.24 -4.51
C HIS A 42 8.28 3.55 -4.76
N LEU A 43 8.82 3.75 -5.98
CA LEU A 43 9.51 4.99 -6.33
C LEU A 43 8.56 6.20 -6.30
N ALA A 44 7.37 6.09 -6.87
CA ALA A 44 6.39 7.18 -6.81
C ALA A 44 6.06 7.60 -5.36
N ILE A 45 6.01 6.64 -4.43
CA ILE A 45 5.80 6.90 -3.00
C ILE A 45 7.02 7.56 -2.36
N ILE A 46 8.21 7.01 -2.57
CA ILE A 46 9.49 7.51 -2.02
C ILE A 46 9.74 8.95 -2.46
N TYR A 47 9.55 9.23 -3.76
CA TYR A 47 9.77 10.55 -4.35
C TYR A 47 8.55 11.47 -4.25
N LYS A 48 7.46 11.01 -3.62
CA LYS A 48 6.20 11.77 -3.44
C LYS A 48 5.67 12.36 -4.76
N SER A 49 5.78 11.58 -5.84
CA SER A 49 5.42 11.98 -7.21
C SER A 49 3.89 12.11 -7.32
N GLN A 50 3.39 13.29 -6.99
CA GLN A 50 1.98 13.52 -6.68
C GLN A 50 1.06 13.28 -7.89
N ALA A 51 1.47 13.65 -9.10
CA ALA A 51 0.63 13.44 -10.28
C ALA A 51 0.54 11.96 -10.64
N THR A 52 1.64 11.22 -10.52
CA THR A 52 1.75 9.78 -10.69
C THR A 52 0.86 9.06 -9.68
N LEU A 53 0.99 9.37 -8.39
CA LEU A 53 0.12 8.81 -7.35
C LEU A 53 -1.36 9.08 -7.62
N LYS A 54 -1.69 10.28 -8.13
CA LYS A 54 -3.06 10.62 -8.55
C LYS A 54 -3.53 9.81 -9.77
N ILE A 55 -2.66 9.53 -10.74
CA ILE A 55 -2.97 8.65 -11.86
C ILE A 55 -3.24 7.23 -11.37
N PHE A 56 -2.39 6.69 -10.49
CA PHE A 56 -2.62 5.38 -9.87
C PHE A 56 -3.96 5.37 -9.14
N GLN A 57 -4.25 6.40 -8.34
CA GLN A 57 -5.53 6.54 -7.65
C GLN A 57 -6.72 6.54 -8.62
N ASN A 58 -6.66 7.34 -9.68
CA ASN A 58 -7.73 7.42 -10.68
C ASN A 58 -7.92 6.11 -11.44
N ALA A 59 -6.83 5.44 -11.84
CA ALA A 59 -6.88 4.17 -12.55
C ALA A 59 -7.52 3.08 -11.68
N LEU A 60 -7.12 3.02 -10.41
CA LEU A 60 -7.68 2.10 -9.43
C LEU A 60 -9.15 2.42 -9.11
N GLN A 61 -9.57 3.69 -9.10
CA GLN A 61 -10.98 4.09 -8.91
C GLN A 61 -11.87 3.79 -10.12
N LYS A 62 -11.36 3.90 -11.35
CA LYS A 62 -12.14 3.55 -12.55
C LYS A 62 -12.53 2.08 -12.57
N GLU A 63 -11.66 1.20 -12.10
CA GLU A 63 -11.95 -0.23 -11.93
C GLU A 63 -12.92 -0.55 -10.78
N ILE A 64 -13.16 0.42 -9.90
CA ILE A 64 -14.13 0.33 -8.80
C ILE A 64 -15.56 0.65 -9.31
N SER A 65 -15.73 1.25 -10.49
CA SER A 65 -17.06 1.61 -11.01
C SER A 65 -17.87 0.38 -11.50
N PRO A 66 -19.14 0.21 -11.07
CA PRO A 66 -19.99 -0.92 -11.50
C PRO A 66 -20.27 -0.98 -13.01
N GLN A 67 -20.14 0.14 -13.71
CA GLN A 67 -20.45 0.26 -15.14
C GLN A 67 -19.44 -0.51 -16.02
N ASN A 68 -18.19 -0.67 -15.58
CA ASN A 68 -17.14 -1.34 -16.35
C ASN A 68 -17.21 -2.88 -16.31
N LEU A 69 -18.03 -3.46 -15.44
CA LEU A 69 -18.21 -4.91 -15.30
C LEU A 69 -19.21 -5.52 -16.31
N LYS A 70 -19.91 -4.71 -17.11
CA LYS A 70 -20.99 -5.17 -18.02
C LYS A 70 -20.56 -5.48 -19.46
N ASN A 71 -19.33 -5.14 -19.86
CA ASN A 71 -18.88 -5.33 -21.24
C ASN A 71 -17.87 -6.50 -21.33
N ASN A 72 -18.27 -7.64 -21.92
CA ASN A 72 -17.53 -8.92 -21.87
C ASN A 72 -16.06 -8.86 -22.33
N ASN A 73 -15.72 -8.01 -23.32
CA ASN A 73 -14.33 -7.82 -23.75
C ASN A 73 -13.49 -7.00 -22.74
N ASN A 74 -14.14 -6.10 -21.98
CA ASN A 74 -13.48 -5.36 -20.90
C ASN A 74 -13.30 -6.22 -19.64
N ILE A 75 -14.18 -7.20 -19.40
CA ILE A 75 -14.10 -8.06 -18.21
C ILE A 75 -12.75 -8.80 -18.15
N ASN A 76 -12.31 -9.44 -19.24
CA ASN A 76 -11.05 -10.20 -19.26
C ASN A 76 -9.80 -9.31 -19.08
N LYS A 77 -9.80 -8.11 -19.69
CA LYS A 77 -8.71 -7.13 -19.53
C LYS A 77 -8.66 -6.59 -18.09
N ASN A 78 -9.83 -6.31 -17.50
CA ASN A 78 -9.95 -5.83 -16.13
C ASN A 78 -9.53 -6.91 -15.11
N LEU A 79 -9.89 -8.18 -15.35
CA LEU A 79 -9.45 -9.29 -14.49
C LEU A 79 -7.93 -9.47 -14.49
N LYS A 80 -7.28 -9.37 -15.66
CA LYS A 80 -5.81 -9.42 -15.76
C LYS A 80 -5.16 -8.21 -15.07
N PHE A 81 -5.74 -7.02 -15.22
CA PHE A 81 -5.26 -5.83 -14.54
C PHE A 81 -5.38 -5.93 -13.02
N ILE A 82 -6.56 -6.31 -12.51
CA ILE A 82 -6.80 -6.56 -11.08
C ILE A 82 -5.84 -7.63 -10.55
N LYS A 83 -5.61 -8.72 -11.29
CA LYS A 83 -4.64 -9.76 -10.90
C LYS A 83 -3.22 -9.19 -10.75
N ASN A 84 -2.76 -8.38 -11.71
CA ASN A 84 -1.45 -7.73 -11.63
C ASN A 84 -1.38 -6.74 -10.47
N LEU A 85 -2.45 -5.97 -10.22
CA LEU A 85 -2.53 -5.08 -9.07
C LEU A 85 -2.47 -5.86 -7.74
N LYS A 86 -3.24 -6.94 -7.60
CA LYS A 86 -3.16 -7.82 -6.42
C LYS A 86 -1.74 -8.34 -6.19
N LYS A 87 -1.00 -8.65 -7.27
CA LYS A 87 0.41 -9.03 -7.19
C LYS A 87 1.27 -7.86 -6.71
N LEU A 88 1.09 -6.65 -7.26
CA LEU A 88 1.83 -5.45 -6.90
C LEU A 88 1.82 -5.17 -5.39
N PHE A 89 0.67 -5.32 -4.73
CA PHE A 89 0.55 -5.10 -3.28
C PHE A 89 1.34 -6.10 -2.41
N LYS A 90 1.78 -7.23 -2.99
CA LYS A 90 2.56 -8.26 -2.29
C LYS A 90 4.05 -8.18 -2.55
N ILE A 91 4.50 -7.30 -3.44
CA ILE A 91 5.91 -7.10 -3.73
C ILE A 91 6.50 -6.22 -2.63
N TYR A 92 7.63 -6.66 -2.09
CA TYR A 92 8.44 -5.93 -1.13
C TYR A 92 9.81 -5.63 -1.71
N ASP A 93 10.43 -4.56 -1.23
CA ASP A 93 11.79 -4.18 -1.60
C ASP A 93 12.87 -4.88 -0.74
N HIS A 94 14.14 -4.53 -0.93
CA HIS A 94 15.24 -5.15 -0.18
C HIS A 94 15.23 -4.83 1.32
N ASP A 95 14.46 -3.82 1.76
CA ASP A 95 14.23 -3.56 3.19
C ASP A 95 13.08 -4.41 3.74
N GLY A 96 12.44 -5.23 2.90
CA GLY A 96 11.27 -6.02 3.27
C GLY A 96 9.97 -5.20 3.26
N ASP A 97 9.99 -3.96 2.77
CA ASP A 97 8.83 -3.07 2.76
C ASP A 97 8.00 -3.24 1.50
N THR A 98 6.69 -3.45 1.66
CA THR A 98 5.74 -3.25 0.55
C THR A 98 5.44 -1.76 0.32
N ILE A 99 4.73 -1.46 -0.77
CA ILE A 99 4.25 -0.10 -1.06
C ILE A 99 3.47 0.52 0.11
N LEU A 100 2.73 -0.28 0.89
CA LEU A 100 1.99 0.21 2.04
C LEU A 100 2.92 0.56 3.21
N HIS A 101 3.95 -0.25 3.47
CA HIS A 101 4.95 0.06 4.50
C HIS A 101 5.71 1.34 4.16
N LYS A 102 6.17 1.51 2.91
CA LYS A 102 6.77 2.78 2.48
C LYS A 102 5.80 3.94 2.61
N ALA A 103 4.52 3.79 2.25
CA ALA A 103 3.55 4.87 2.40
C ALA A 103 3.38 5.31 3.87
N VAL A 104 3.46 4.38 4.83
CA VAL A 104 3.47 4.68 6.27
C VAL A 104 4.77 5.36 6.70
N LYS A 105 5.93 4.79 6.36
CA LYS A 105 7.27 5.33 6.70
C LYS A 105 7.48 6.76 6.17
N TYR A 106 6.88 7.09 5.03
CA TYR A 106 6.91 8.44 4.44
C TYR A 106 5.73 9.35 4.89
N ASN A 107 4.91 8.91 5.86
CA ASN A 107 3.75 9.60 6.41
C ASN A 107 2.73 10.09 5.34
N LEU A 108 2.50 9.28 4.31
CA LEU A 108 1.59 9.62 3.22
C LEU A 108 0.14 9.19 3.54
N THR A 109 -0.46 9.80 4.55
CA THR A 109 -1.77 9.42 5.11
C THR A 109 -2.87 9.23 4.06
N LYS A 110 -3.01 10.17 3.10
CA LYS A 110 -4.03 10.06 2.03
C LYS A 110 -3.79 8.88 1.09
N ILE A 111 -2.51 8.54 0.84
CA ILE A 111 -2.14 7.41 0.01
C ILE A 111 -2.41 6.10 0.76
N VAL A 112 -2.07 6.02 2.04
CA VAL A 112 -2.38 4.86 2.90
C VAL A 112 -3.89 4.60 2.94
N GLU A 113 -4.69 5.62 3.21
CA GLU A 113 -6.15 5.52 3.24
C GLU A 113 -6.70 4.95 1.93
N PHE A 114 -6.25 5.51 0.82
CA PHE A 114 -6.68 5.10 -0.51
C PHE A 114 -6.27 3.65 -0.84
N LEU A 115 -5.01 3.29 -0.60
CA LEU A 115 -4.49 1.94 -0.84
C LEU A 115 -5.22 0.88 0.00
N LEU A 116 -5.53 1.18 1.27
CA LEU A 116 -6.28 0.26 2.15
C LEU A 116 -7.73 0.07 1.71
N LYS A 117 -8.42 1.13 1.28
CA LYS A 117 -9.77 1.02 0.71
C LYS A 117 -9.77 0.11 -0.53
N PHE A 118 -8.74 0.22 -1.37
CA PHE A 118 -8.56 -0.67 -2.51
C PHE A 118 -8.36 -2.13 -2.06
N CYS A 119 -7.45 -2.37 -1.10
CA CYS A 119 -7.23 -3.72 -0.56
C CYS A 119 -8.50 -4.35 0.00
N LYS A 120 -9.28 -3.61 0.79
CA LYS A 120 -10.55 -4.07 1.35
C LYS A 120 -11.54 -4.47 0.27
N LYS A 121 -11.71 -3.63 -0.76
CA LYS A 121 -12.65 -3.88 -1.87
C LYS A 121 -12.30 -5.12 -2.70
N PHE A 122 -11.01 -5.40 -2.88
CA PHE A 122 -10.56 -6.51 -3.71
C PHE A 122 -10.06 -7.73 -2.90
N ASN A 123 -10.32 -7.76 -1.59
CA ASN A 123 -9.89 -8.82 -0.67
C ASN A 123 -8.38 -9.11 -0.75
N ILE A 124 -7.57 -8.04 -0.77
CA ILE A 124 -6.11 -8.15 -0.69
C ILE A 124 -5.73 -8.19 0.79
N ASN A 125 -5.14 -9.30 1.21
CA ASN A 125 -4.58 -9.43 2.55
C ASN A 125 -3.32 -8.56 2.68
N VAL A 126 -3.29 -7.70 3.70
CA VAL A 126 -2.18 -6.77 4.02
C VAL A 126 -1.57 -7.03 5.40
N ASN A 127 -1.96 -8.13 6.06
CA ASN A 127 -1.71 -8.33 7.48
C ASN A 127 -0.29 -8.82 7.82
N ASN A 128 0.54 -9.27 6.86
CA ASN A 128 1.66 -10.17 7.19
C ASN A 128 3.10 -9.71 6.77
N TYR A 129 3.41 -8.44 6.44
CA TYR A 129 4.48 -8.25 5.43
C TYR A 129 5.53 -7.15 5.60
N GLU A 130 6.10 -6.88 6.77
CA GLU A 130 7.54 -6.57 6.76
C GLU A 130 8.28 -7.91 6.68
N VAL A 131 8.83 -8.24 5.51
CA VAL A 131 9.27 -9.62 5.22
C VAL A 131 10.69 -9.91 5.69
N LEU A 132 11.53 -8.88 5.82
CA LEU A 132 12.97 -9.01 6.06
C LEU A 132 13.45 -8.36 7.37
N GLY A 133 12.53 -7.74 8.13
CA GLY A 133 12.83 -7.02 9.37
C GLY A 133 12.19 -7.64 10.61
N SER A 134 11.53 -6.82 11.40
CA SER A 134 10.86 -7.18 12.67
C SER A 134 9.53 -7.92 12.50
N GLY A 135 9.01 -7.99 11.27
CA GLY A 135 7.68 -8.51 10.99
C GLY A 135 6.58 -7.52 11.33
N ASP A 136 6.93 -6.24 11.50
CA ASP A 136 5.98 -5.20 11.87
C ASP A 136 4.95 -5.00 10.76
N SER A 137 3.68 -5.04 11.15
CA SER A 137 2.59 -4.63 10.27
C SER A 137 2.61 -3.10 10.08
N ILE A 138 1.90 -2.62 9.06
CA ILE A 138 1.72 -1.17 8.84
C ILE A 138 1.15 -0.44 10.06
N LEU A 139 0.41 -1.13 10.95
CA LEU A 139 -0.12 -0.56 12.18
C LEU A 139 0.96 -0.48 13.27
N HIS A 140 1.88 -1.45 13.37
CA HIS A 140 3.05 -1.35 14.25
C HIS A 140 3.88 -0.12 13.88
N LEU A 141 4.22 0.01 12.59
CA LEU A 141 5.01 1.14 12.10
C LEU A 141 4.33 2.49 12.40
N ALA A 142 3.03 2.61 12.12
CA ALA A 142 2.29 3.85 12.40
C ALA A 142 2.29 4.21 13.89
N ILE A 143 2.29 3.22 14.78
CA ILE A 143 2.33 3.43 16.24
C ILE A 143 3.73 3.84 16.70
N VAL A 144 4.76 3.11 16.27
CA VAL A 144 6.17 3.39 16.61
C VAL A 144 6.58 4.79 16.16
N GLU A 145 6.12 5.22 14.99
CA GLU A 145 6.35 6.56 14.43
C GLU A 145 5.38 7.63 14.99
N ASN A 146 4.52 7.28 15.95
CA ASN A 146 3.53 8.15 16.59
C ASN A 146 2.59 8.89 15.58
N LEU A 147 2.20 8.21 14.50
CA LEU A 147 1.36 8.76 13.42
C LEU A 147 -0.14 8.66 13.74
N LEU A 148 -0.60 9.32 14.80
CA LEU A 148 -1.96 9.20 15.36
C LEU A 148 -3.09 9.25 14.32
N LYS A 149 -3.08 10.24 13.43
CA LYS A 149 -4.10 10.39 12.38
C LYS A 149 -4.12 9.18 11.44
N MET A 150 -2.93 8.68 11.08
CA MET A 150 -2.80 7.51 10.23
C MET A 150 -3.26 6.25 10.95
N THR A 151 -2.89 6.07 12.22
CA THR A 151 -3.33 4.96 13.06
C THR A 151 -4.85 4.87 13.11
N LYS A 152 -5.55 5.99 13.35
CA LYS A 152 -7.03 6.07 13.33
C LYS A 152 -7.59 5.54 12.00
N ILE A 153 -7.08 6.05 10.88
CA ILE A 153 -7.51 5.63 9.53
C ILE A 153 -7.26 4.13 9.28
N ILE A 154 -6.09 3.62 9.67
CA ILE A 154 -5.74 2.21 9.49
C ILE A 154 -6.73 1.31 10.26
N ILE A 155 -7.00 1.65 11.52
CA ILE A 155 -7.93 0.90 12.38
C ILE A 155 -9.35 0.96 11.83
N GLU A 156 -9.84 2.14 11.42
CA GLU A 156 -11.18 2.30 10.86
C GLU A 156 -11.39 1.47 9.58
N ILE A 157 -10.40 1.43 8.69
CA ILE A 157 -10.53 0.72 7.42
C ILE A 157 -10.36 -0.78 7.61
N ASN A 158 -9.35 -1.19 8.38
CA ASN A 158 -9.01 -2.59 8.62
C ASN A 158 -8.70 -2.86 10.12
N PRO A 159 -9.75 -3.04 10.95
CA PRO A 159 -9.59 -3.28 12.38
C PRO A 159 -8.78 -4.54 12.71
N SER A 160 -8.72 -5.52 11.80
CA SER A 160 -8.01 -6.78 12.03
C SER A 160 -6.52 -6.62 12.25
N LEU A 161 -5.92 -5.51 11.79
CA LEU A 161 -4.50 -5.21 11.97
C LEU A 161 -4.10 -5.04 13.44
N ARG A 162 -5.06 -4.75 14.34
CA ARG A 162 -4.83 -4.66 15.80
C ARG A 162 -4.37 -5.98 16.42
N TYR A 163 -4.72 -7.10 15.78
CA TYR A 163 -4.50 -8.44 16.32
C TYR A 163 -3.35 -9.18 15.60
N VAL A 164 -2.68 -8.51 14.67
CA VAL A 164 -1.52 -9.04 13.98
C VAL A 164 -0.33 -8.99 14.91
N ARG A 165 0.37 -10.10 15.09
CA ARG A 165 1.64 -10.14 15.82
C ARG A 165 2.81 -9.97 14.87
N ASN A 166 3.82 -9.22 15.28
CA ASN A 166 5.11 -9.19 14.60
C ASN A 166 5.94 -10.46 14.93
N TYR A 167 7.17 -10.56 14.43
CA TYR A 167 8.01 -11.76 14.64
C TYR A 167 8.44 -11.96 16.10
N ALA A 168 8.45 -10.90 16.90
CA ALA A 168 8.68 -10.98 18.34
C ALA A 168 7.41 -11.42 19.13
N GLY A 169 6.27 -11.60 18.46
CA GLY A 169 5.01 -11.98 19.09
C GLY A 169 4.21 -10.81 19.67
N ASN A 170 4.69 -9.57 19.50
CA ASN A 170 4.05 -8.37 20.02
C ASN A 170 2.89 -7.94 19.11
N LEU A 171 1.80 -7.48 19.71
CA LEU A 171 0.74 -6.74 19.02
C LEU A 171 1.17 -5.29 18.79
N PRO A 172 0.50 -4.54 17.88
CA PRO A 172 0.84 -3.14 17.63
C PRO A 172 0.74 -2.27 18.89
N GLN A 173 -0.21 -2.58 19.77
CA GLN A 173 -0.45 -1.88 21.04
C GLN A 173 0.56 -2.24 22.15
N ASP A 174 1.38 -3.28 21.96
CA ASP A 174 2.39 -3.71 22.93
C ASP A 174 3.71 -2.91 22.80
N ALA A 175 3.74 -1.89 21.93
CA ALA A 175 4.95 -1.08 21.74
C ALA A 175 5.33 -0.33 23.03
N LYS A 176 6.62 -0.40 23.39
CA LYS A 176 7.13 0.09 24.67
C LYS A 176 7.00 1.60 24.88
N ASN A 177 6.86 2.37 23.81
CA ASN A 177 6.89 3.84 23.81
C ASN A 177 5.59 4.46 23.26
N LEU A 178 4.41 3.89 23.54
CA LEU A 178 3.14 4.52 23.12
C LEU A 178 2.95 5.88 23.81
N SER A 179 2.67 6.91 23.02
CA SER A 179 2.19 8.19 23.52
C SER A 179 0.83 8.04 24.23
N MET A 180 0.53 8.92 25.19
CA MET A 180 -0.73 8.89 25.93
C MET A 180 -1.96 8.95 24.99
N GLU A 181 -1.88 9.78 23.94
CA GLU A 181 -2.93 9.89 22.92
C GLU A 181 -3.11 8.57 22.13
N MET A 182 -2.02 7.86 21.84
CA MET A 182 -2.09 6.56 21.18
C MET A 182 -2.69 5.50 22.11
N GLN A 183 -2.36 5.52 23.40
CA GLN A 183 -2.96 4.60 24.39
C GLN A 183 -4.47 4.80 24.50
N MET A 184 -4.93 6.06 24.56
CA MET A 184 -6.35 6.40 24.61
C MET A 184 -7.13 5.85 23.41
N LEU A 185 -6.54 5.88 22.20
CA LEU A 185 -7.17 5.32 21.00
C LEU A 185 -7.52 3.84 21.15
N PHE A 186 -6.70 3.06 21.85
CA PHE A 186 -6.94 1.63 22.06
C PHE A 186 -7.92 1.34 23.20
N LEU A 187 -8.01 2.23 24.20
CA LEU A 187 -8.96 2.15 25.32
C LEU A 187 -10.38 2.47 24.86
N GLU A 188 -10.58 3.57 24.13
CA GLU A 188 -11.90 4.01 23.62
C GLU A 188 -12.52 3.00 22.66
N SER A 189 -11.68 2.29 21.91
CA SER A 189 -12.12 1.32 20.91
C SER A 189 -12.35 -0.10 21.48
N GLY A 190 -12.16 -0.29 22.79
CA GLY A 190 -12.45 -1.52 23.53
C GLY A 190 -13.84 -1.55 24.19
N GLU A 191 -14.61 -0.46 24.13
CA GLU A 191 -15.92 -0.35 24.80
C GLU A 191 -17.13 -0.75 23.93
N ALA A 192 -16.94 -1.06 22.64
CA ALA A 192 -18.00 -1.61 21.81
C ALA A 192 -18.08 -3.14 21.99
N LYS A 193 -18.84 -3.56 23.00
CA LYS A 193 -19.32 -4.95 23.20
C LYS A 193 -20.22 -5.41 22.06
#